data_AF-C9SX89-F1
#
_entry.id   AF-C9SX89-F1
#
_cell.length_a   1.000
_cell.length_b   1.000
_cell.length_c   1.000
_cell.angle_alpha   90.00
_cell.angle_beta   90.00
_cell.angle_gamma   90.00
#
_symmetry.space_group_name_H-M   'P 1'
#
loop_
_entity.id
_entity.type
_entity.pdbx_description
1 polymer ?
#
loop_
_entity_poly.entity_id
_entity_poly.type
_entity_poly.pdbx_seq_one_letter_code
_entity_poly.pdbx_strand_id
1 'polypeptide(L)'
;MSGAVTESADEVVGCYKAECPSSPTDVKILSDISKRVQVKENAIQFALDILKRQRLMLGKLASTDISDIADWPERSDAVKLERSALKREWLVGLTGDTGAGKSTATNAMLGYDISPTNSSDACTAAPCIYSYNHSDDPEKVFHAIITFKSTESIAHDLELLQEELSDIAHSTREHGGLVQAETVSRLNQVQKQVKSVQNWSGLTENEIKCDAPSKIILEAKKKTVPFLDTKNSTKKHKLQINDSNLKRFRKTLKPYIDSSGRSRGIVQHWPLVQQVEIQLKSDVLRHGIKLVDLPGVADSLESRAAVAKDFFERLDKLLVVVHAVRAADNKAGSDAMLMPATLSMDMGLDGRFEPDSLAVIVTKVDDINPKNAENDFPDDEIIMAAVNTLEAENEELANLEELISRQREIIDDHDEEESDTEVRSPLKKRPHPTTTTLAAEESRLARMRHKRDAKKRGVESLTSQLKRSCIHARNLKVKQAVGQNLSDIKAQVNPTAVSVVGEFETSVLPISASAFLDIKAGDSVIGFSDANDTGIPALRDWLTRAYLPKRDMSADDDILDARALLDALDSWSLNESAARLRISTEEGKEIKRLLDQKLTHLIQVYPMRRLRLGL
;
A
#
# COMPACT_ATOMS: atom_id res chain seq x y z
N MET A 1 -13.63 -44.29 26.36
CA MET A 1 -13.23 -43.21 27.28
C MET A 1 -12.70 -42.07 26.42
N SER A 2 -13.55 -41.43 25.61
CA SER A 2 -14.40 -40.26 25.91
C SER A 2 -13.65 -39.08 26.51
N GLY A 3 -13.44 -38.04 25.70
CA GLY A 3 -12.90 -36.75 26.12
C GLY A 3 -12.55 -35.90 24.90
N ALA A 4 -13.58 -35.47 24.17
CA ALA A 4 -13.47 -34.56 23.03
C ALA A 4 -13.00 -33.16 23.47
N VAL A 5 -12.14 -32.53 22.66
CA VAL A 5 -11.79 -31.11 22.78
C VAL A 5 -12.29 -30.43 21.52
N THR A 6 -13.37 -29.67 21.66
CA THR A 6 -13.90 -28.74 20.66
C THR A 6 -14.15 -27.39 21.32
N GLU A 7 -13.47 -26.38 20.78
CA GLU A 7 -13.80 -24.95 20.64
C GLU A 7 -14.64 -24.21 21.71
N SER A 8 -14.08 -23.09 22.20
CA SER A 8 -14.81 -21.81 22.19
C SER A 8 -13.84 -20.63 22.28
N ALA A 9 -14.06 -19.67 21.38
CA ALA A 9 -13.46 -18.36 21.32
C ALA A 9 -14.08 -17.45 22.38
N ASP A 10 -13.26 -16.65 23.06
CA ASP A 10 -13.62 -15.37 23.67
C ASP A 10 -12.30 -14.66 24.07
N GLU A 11 -11.67 -14.00 23.10
CA GLU A 11 -10.61 -13.03 23.40
C GLU A 11 -11.24 -11.77 24.00
N VAL A 12 -10.87 -11.53 25.24
CA VAL A 12 -11.33 -10.44 26.11
C VAL A 12 -10.99 -9.08 25.50
N VAL A 13 -12.02 -8.35 25.06
CA VAL A 13 -11.96 -6.91 24.83
C VAL A 13 -11.73 -6.23 26.19
N GLY A 14 -10.47 -5.91 26.48
CA GLY A 14 -10.07 -5.11 27.64
C GLY A 14 -10.62 -3.69 27.53
N CYS A 15 -11.81 -3.47 28.08
CA CYS A 15 -12.37 -2.14 28.31
C CYS A 15 -11.55 -1.43 29.39
N TYR A 16 -10.53 -0.68 29.00
CA TYR A 16 -9.88 0.27 29.90
C TYR A 16 -10.87 1.40 30.20
N LYS A 17 -11.53 1.32 31.36
CA LYS A 17 -12.16 2.49 31.97
C LYS A 17 -11.07 3.53 32.21
N ALA A 18 -11.18 4.66 31.52
CA ALA A 18 -10.36 5.81 31.79
C ALA A 18 -10.68 6.32 33.21
N GLU A 19 -9.80 6.05 34.16
CA GLU A 19 -9.80 6.74 35.45
C GLU A 19 -9.27 8.15 35.23
N CYS A 20 -10.08 9.16 35.56
CA CYS A 20 -9.62 10.55 35.58
C CYS A 20 -8.57 10.71 36.69
N PRO A 21 -7.39 11.29 36.41
CA PRO A 21 -6.34 11.47 37.42
C PRO A 21 -6.80 12.45 38.50
N SER A 22 -6.66 12.04 39.77
CA SER A 22 -7.15 12.73 40.95
C SER A 22 -6.19 13.78 41.53
N SER A 23 -5.08 14.13 40.85
CA SER A 23 -4.22 15.24 41.26
C SER A 23 -3.43 15.87 40.09
N PRO A 24 -3.06 17.17 40.14
CA PRO A 24 -2.37 17.85 39.05
C PRO A 24 -0.85 17.58 38.97
N THR A 25 -0.29 16.68 39.78
CA THR A 25 1.18 16.62 40.00
C THR A 25 1.85 15.32 39.54
N ASP A 26 1.10 14.31 39.10
CA ASP A 26 1.69 13.09 38.49
C ASP A 26 1.65 13.15 36.96
N VAL A 27 2.30 14.18 36.38
CA VAL A 27 2.51 14.22 34.92
C VAL A 27 3.63 13.24 34.57
N LYS A 28 3.27 11.99 34.28
CA LYS A 28 4.21 11.04 33.63
C LYS A 28 4.64 11.64 32.30
N ILE A 29 5.87 12.15 32.24
CA ILE A 29 6.50 12.57 30.99
C ILE A 29 6.64 11.33 30.11
N LEU A 30 5.85 11.26 29.04
CA LEU A 30 5.94 10.19 28.05
C LEU A 30 7.19 10.45 27.19
N SER A 31 8.27 9.72 27.48
CA SER A 31 9.52 9.79 26.68
C SER A 31 9.34 9.22 25.27
N ASP A 32 8.45 8.25 25.10
CA ASP A 32 8.10 7.65 23.82
C ASP A 32 7.19 8.58 23.01
N ILE A 33 7.70 9.07 21.88
CA ILE A 33 6.99 9.96 20.96
C ILE A 33 5.72 9.32 20.38
N SER A 34 5.72 8.01 20.13
CA SER A 34 4.55 7.31 19.60
C SER A 34 3.40 7.35 20.59
N LYS A 35 3.69 7.06 21.87
CA LYS A 35 2.70 7.13 22.95
C LYS A 35 2.22 8.57 23.18
N ARG A 36 3.13 9.54 23.12
CA ARG A 36 2.80 10.96 23.28
C ARG A 36 1.86 11.44 22.18
N VAL A 37 2.18 11.15 20.92
CA VAL A 37 1.32 11.47 19.75
C VAL A 37 -0.05 10.83 19.94
N GLN A 38 -0.13 9.55 20.30
CA GLN A 38 -1.41 8.86 20.49
C GLN A 38 -2.27 9.53 21.57
N VAL A 39 -1.68 9.92 22.70
CA VAL A 39 -2.40 10.60 23.78
C VAL A 39 -2.89 11.98 23.32
N LYS A 40 -2.06 12.74 22.61
CA LYS A 40 -2.43 14.05 22.07
C LYS A 40 -3.56 13.95 21.05
N GLU A 41 -3.46 13.03 20.08
CA GLU A 41 -4.50 12.80 19.07
C GLU A 41 -5.81 12.33 19.70
N ASN A 42 -5.77 11.47 20.71
CA ASN A 42 -6.98 11.08 21.46
C ASN A 42 -7.62 12.27 22.18
N ALA A 43 -6.82 13.16 22.77
CA ALA A 43 -7.31 14.36 23.43
C ALA A 43 -7.95 15.34 22.42
N ILE A 44 -7.34 15.51 21.24
CA ILE A 44 -7.90 16.32 20.14
C ILE A 44 -9.23 15.73 19.68
N GLN A 45 -9.30 14.42 19.47
CA GLN A 45 -10.55 13.77 19.06
C GLN A 45 -11.67 13.97 20.08
N PHE A 46 -11.34 13.85 21.37
CA PHE A 46 -12.28 14.15 22.45
C PHE A 46 -12.75 15.61 22.44
N ALA A 47 -11.82 16.56 22.26
CA ALA A 47 -12.15 17.98 22.16
C ALA A 47 -13.02 18.28 20.93
N LEU A 48 -12.70 17.71 19.77
CA LEU A 48 -13.49 17.82 18.53
C LEU A 48 -14.90 17.27 18.71
N ASP A 49 -15.06 16.14 19.40
CA ASP A 49 -16.38 15.57 19.71
C ASP A 49 -17.22 16.50 20.58
N ILE A 50 -16.60 17.14 21.58
CA ILE A 50 -17.26 18.16 22.42
C ILE A 50 -17.67 19.35 21.54
N LEU A 51 -16.73 19.94 20.79
CA LEU A 51 -16.98 21.10 19.93
C LEU A 51 -18.09 20.83 18.91
N LYS A 52 -18.10 19.62 18.32
CA LYS A 52 -19.13 19.17 17.38
C LYS A 52 -20.50 19.06 18.03
N ARG A 53 -20.60 18.45 19.23
CA ARG A 53 -21.86 18.38 19.98
C ARG A 53 -22.38 19.76 20.34
N GLN A 54 -21.51 20.65 20.82
CA GLN A 54 -21.88 22.02 21.18
C GLN A 54 -22.37 22.80 19.95
N ARG A 55 -21.68 22.69 18.81
CA ARG A 55 -22.12 23.28 17.55
C ARG A 55 -23.51 22.80 17.12
N LEU A 56 -23.77 21.49 17.22
CA LEU A 56 -25.09 20.92 16.88
C LEU A 56 -26.20 21.41 17.82
N MET A 57 -25.89 21.61 19.10
CA MET A 57 -26.85 22.16 20.08
C MET A 57 -27.12 23.64 19.81
N LEU A 58 -26.09 24.44 19.59
CA LEU A 58 -26.20 25.87 19.29
C LEU A 58 -26.89 26.13 17.95
N GLY A 59 -26.65 25.30 16.93
CA GLY A 59 -27.35 25.38 15.66
C GLY A 59 -28.86 25.17 15.76
N LYS A 60 -29.34 24.39 16.75
CA LYS A 60 -30.78 24.26 17.03
C LYS A 60 -31.36 25.51 17.71
N LEU A 61 -30.53 26.19 18.51
CA LEU A 61 -30.88 27.41 19.24
C LEU A 61 -30.77 28.69 18.40
N ALA A 62 -30.02 28.67 17.29
CA ALA A 62 -29.82 29.79 16.36
C ALA A 62 -31.11 30.29 15.67
N SER A 63 -32.25 29.63 15.89
CA SER A 63 -33.58 30.13 15.50
C SER A 63 -34.12 31.22 16.46
N THR A 64 -33.41 31.53 17.53
CA THR A 64 -33.70 32.66 18.44
C THR A 64 -32.88 33.90 18.04
N ASP A 65 -33.47 35.10 18.16
CA ASP A 65 -32.92 36.42 17.76
C ASP A 65 -31.67 36.87 18.57
N ILE A 66 -30.68 35.99 18.72
CA ILE A 66 -29.42 36.29 19.40
C ILE A 66 -28.33 36.28 18.33
N SER A 67 -27.95 37.47 17.84
CA SER A 67 -26.94 37.67 16.79
C SER A 67 -25.66 36.88 17.02
N ASP A 68 -25.25 36.79 18.29
CA ASP A 68 -23.99 36.15 18.69
C ASP A 68 -24.05 34.61 18.62
N ILE A 69 -25.25 34.00 18.63
CA ILE A 69 -25.46 32.55 18.47
C ILE A 69 -25.51 32.15 17.00
N ALA A 70 -25.95 33.05 16.11
CA ALA A 70 -25.96 32.77 14.68
C ALA A 70 -24.53 32.59 14.13
N ASP A 71 -23.56 33.30 14.71
CA ASP A 71 -22.16 33.29 14.26
C ASP A 71 -21.34 32.11 14.81
N TRP A 72 -21.77 31.44 15.89
CA TRP A 72 -21.01 30.34 16.50
C TRP A 72 -21.06 29.02 15.70
N PRO A 73 -22.21 28.58 15.15
CA PRO A 73 -22.27 27.45 14.23
C PRO A 73 -21.40 27.63 12.99
N GLU A 74 -21.24 28.89 12.55
CA GLU A 74 -20.43 29.29 11.41
C GLU A 74 -19.02 29.74 11.80
N ARG A 75 -18.67 29.78 13.10
CA ARG A 75 -17.34 30.21 13.57
C ARG A 75 -16.32 29.34 12.88
N SER A 76 -15.67 29.96 11.89
CA SER A 76 -14.90 29.25 10.90
C SER A 76 -13.76 28.45 11.53
N ASP A 77 -13.34 28.80 12.74
CA ASP A 77 -12.19 28.24 13.43
C ASP A 77 -12.44 26.84 14.00
N ALA A 78 -13.64 26.52 14.50
CA ALA A 78 -13.96 25.15 14.91
C ALA A 78 -14.10 24.21 13.71
N VAL A 79 -14.66 24.72 12.60
CA VAL A 79 -14.75 23.99 11.33
C VAL A 79 -13.38 23.86 10.67
N LYS A 80 -12.52 24.88 10.79
CA LYS A 80 -11.13 24.85 10.33
C LYS A 80 -10.33 23.85 11.13
N LEU A 81 -10.48 23.81 12.46
CA LEU A 81 -9.81 22.82 13.31
C LEU A 81 -10.27 21.41 13.01
N GLU A 82 -11.59 21.18 12.86
CA GLU A 82 -12.12 19.88 12.44
C GLU A 82 -11.57 19.48 11.06
N ARG A 83 -11.43 20.45 10.14
CA ARG A 83 -10.83 20.19 8.82
C ARG A 83 -9.31 19.99 8.87
N SER A 84 -8.56 20.77 9.66
CA SER A 84 -7.11 20.69 9.72
C SER A 84 -6.67 19.44 10.46
N ALA A 85 -7.30 19.12 11.60
CA ALA A 85 -6.99 17.92 12.37
C ALA A 85 -7.37 16.64 11.60
N LEU A 86 -8.53 16.59 10.92
CA LEU A 86 -9.00 15.39 10.21
C LEU A 86 -8.50 15.26 8.77
N LYS A 87 -8.00 16.33 8.15
CA LYS A 87 -7.56 16.32 6.74
C LYS A 87 -6.10 16.73 6.58
N ARG A 88 -5.26 16.47 7.58
CA ARG A 88 -3.81 16.52 7.38
C ARG A 88 -3.40 15.47 6.37
N GLU A 89 -2.61 15.89 5.41
CA GLU A 89 -2.17 15.05 4.31
C GLU A 89 -0.64 15.09 4.27
N TRP A 90 -0.03 13.92 4.39
CA TRP A 90 1.40 13.76 4.32
C TRP A 90 1.75 12.99 3.05
N LEU A 91 2.36 13.65 2.06
CA LEU A 91 2.59 13.05 0.76
C LEU A 91 3.90 12.27 0.75
N VAL A 92 3.80 10.96 0.52
CA VAL A 92 4.94 10.05 0.34
C VAL A 92 5.00 9.62 -1.11
N GLY A 93 6.02 10.05 -1.85
CA GLY A 93 6.17 9.63 -3.24
C GLY A 93 6.91 8.31 -3.36
N LEU A 94 6.47 7.47 -4.30
CA LEU A 94 7.21 6.31 -4.75
C LEU A 94 7.79 6.58 -6.14
N THR A 95 9.12 6.48 -6.25
CA THR A 95 9.85 6.59 -7.51
C THR A 95 10.67 5.32 -7.76
N GLY A 96 11.16 5.16 -8.99
CA GLY A 96 12.00 4.04 -9.39
C GLY A 96 11.70 3.56 -10.80
N ASP A 97 12.56 2.69 -11.31
CA ASP A 97 12.46 2.18 -12.67
C ASP A 97 11.19 1.35 -12.91
N THR A 98 10.80 1.26 -14.17
CA THR A 98 9.74 0.33 -14.59
C THR A 98 10.22 -1.10 -14.44
N GLY A 99 9.37 -1.95 -13.88
CA GLY A 99 9.73 -3.32 -13.49
C GLY A 99 10.47 -3.45 -12.15
N ALA A 100 10.80 -2.35 -11.46
CA ALA A 100 11.41 -2.38 -10.12
C ALA A 100 10.45 -2.88 -9.02
N GLY A 101 9.16 -3.01 -9.30
CA GLY A 101 8.17 -3.54 -8.34
C GLY A 101 7.44 -2.49 -7.51
N LYS A 102 7.41 -1.22 -7.93
CA LYS A 102 6.68 -0.12 -7.26
C LYS A 102 5.23 -0.46 -6.93
N SER A 103 4.43 -0.78 -7.95
CA SER A 103 3.00 -1.10 -7.80
C SER A 103 2.75 -2.31 -6.90
N THR A 104 3.60 -3.34 -6.98
CA THR A 104 3.51 -4.52 -6.11
C THR A 104 3.84 -4.17 -4.66
N ALA A 105 4.87 -3.35 -4.42
CA ALA A 105 5.21 -2.82 -3.10
C ALA A 105 4.07 -1.96 -2.54
N THR A 106 3.45 -1.10 -3.35
CA THR A 106 2.25 -0.32 -2.99
C THR A 106 1.12 -1.24 -2.54
N ASN A 107 0.80 -2.28 -3.32
CA ASN A 107 -0.26 -3.22 -2.96
C ASN A 107 0.04 -3.97 -1.65
N ALA A 108 1.28 -4.40 -1.44
CA ALA A 108 1.71 -5.03 -0.19
C ALA A 108 1.63 -4.07 1.00
N MET A 109 2.07 -2.81 0.86
CA MET A 109 1.96 -1.79 1.90
C MET A 109 0.50 -1.49 2.25
N LEU A 110 -0.38 -1.38 1.25
CA LEU A 110 -1.80 -1.10 1.46
C LEU A 110 -2.56 -2.30 2.01
N GLY A 111 -2.15 -3.52 1.66
CA GLY A 111 -2.90 -4.75 1.92
C GLY A 111 -4.04 -4.99 0.93
N TYR A 112 -4.03 -4.30 -0.22
CA TYR A 112 -5.04 -4.39 -1.26
C TYR A 112 -4.38 -4.49 -2.64
N ASP A 113 -4.91 -5.36 -3.49
CA ASP A 113 -4.51 -5.46 -4.90
C ASP A 113 -5.25 -4.39 -5.73
N ILE A 114 -4.76 -3.13 -5.65
CA ILE A 114 -5.44 -1.96 -6.21
C ILE A 114 -4.61 -1.25 -7.29
N SER A 115 -3.30 -1.10 -7.08
CA SER A 115 -2.40 -0.54 -8.08
C SER A 115 -2.27 -1.53 -9.26
N PRO A 116 -2.28 -1.05 -10.52
CA PRO A 116 -2.10 -1.92 -11.68
C PRO A 116 -0.70 -2.52 -11.70
N THR A 117 -0.61 -3.85 -11.82
CA THR A 117 0.63 -4.62 -11.85
C THR A 117 0.71 -5.41 -13.15
N ASN A 118 1.57 -5.00 -14.09
CA ASN A 118 1.87 -5.75 -15.32
C ASN A 118 3.39 -5.92 -15.47
N SER A 119 3.80 -6.94 -16.21
CA SER A 119 5.21 -7.37 -16.28
C SER A 119 6.00 -6.77 -17.45
N SER A 120 5.36 -6.11 -18.41
CA SER A 120 6.00 -5.78 -19.71
C SER A 120 6.07 -4.29 -20.07
N ASP A 121 5.17 -3.43 -19.57
CA ASP A 121 5.08 -2.00 -19.92
C ASP A 121 4.81 -1.14 -18.67
N ALA A 122 4.99 0.19 -18.78
CA ALA A 122 4.60 1.19 -17.78
C ALA A 122 3.15 0.97 -17.27
N CYS A 123 2.99 0.39 -16.08
CA CYS A 123 1.68 -0.05 -15.60
C CYS A 123 0.82 1.12 -15.12
N THR A 124 1.43 2.08 -14.43
CA THR A 124 0.78 3.27 -13.89
C THR A 124 0.89 4.40 -14.90
N ALA A 125 -0.23 4.76 -15.51
CA ALA A 125 -0.27 5.72 -16.60
C ALA A 125 -0.62 7.16 -16.14
N ALA A 126 -1.26 7.26 -14.97
CA ALA A 126 -1.57 8.51 -14.29
C ALA A 126 -1.18 8.41 -12.80
N PRO A 127 -0.74 9.51 -12.16
CA PRO A 127 -0.42 9.52 -10.74
C PRO A 127 -1.59 9.01 -9.91
N CYS A 128 -1.32 8.00 -9.08
CA CYS A 128 -2.31 7.42 -8.17
C CYS A 128 -1.96 7.82 -6.73
N ILE A 129 -2.90 8.49 -6.07
CA ILE A 129 -2.76 8.94 -4.68
C ILE A 129 -3.66 8.05 -3.82
N TYR A 130 -3.09 7.31 -2.89
CA TYR A 130 -3.84 6.46 -1.97
C TYR A 130 -4.02 7.20 -0.63
N SER A 131 -5.26 7.38 -0.19
CA SER A 131 -5.59 8.08 1.05
C SER A 131 -6.59 7.29 1.90
N TYR A 132 -6.69 7.62 3.19
CA TYR A 132 -7.61 6.92 4.08
C TYR A 132 -9.05 7.27 3.78
N ASN A 133 -9.91 6.25 3.79
CA ASN A 133 -11.34 6.44 3.65
C ASN A 133 -12.02 6.62 5.01
N HIS A 134 -12.43 7.86 5.30
CA HIS A 134 -13.17 8.22 6.52
C HIS A 134 -14.69 7.95 6.43
N SER A 135 -15.19 7.48 5.28
CA SER A 135 -16.61 7.15 5.11
C SER A 135 -16.94 5.79 5.75
N ASP A 136 -18.05 5.75 6.49
CA ASP A 136 -18.64 4.51 7.00
C ASP A 136 -19.80 3.98 6.15
N ASP A 137 -20.07 4.64 5.03
CA ASP A 137 -21.05 4.19 4.02
C ASP A 137 -20.60 2.85 3.38
N PRO A 138 -21.38 1.76 3.53
CA PRO A 138 -21.06 0.45 2.97
C PRO A 138 -20.93 0.42 1.44
N GLU A 139 -21.56 1.36 0.73
CA GLU A 139 -21.44 1.46 -0.74
C GLU A 139 -20.16 2.19 -1.17
N LYS A 140 -19.46 2.83 -0.23
CA LYS A 140 -18.24 3.61 -0.48
C LYS A 140 -17.02 3.01 0.21
N VAL A 141 -16.96 1.68 0.36
CA VAL A 141 -15.78 1.01 0.94
C VAL A 141 -14.52 1.36 0.13
N PHE A 142 -14.64 1.30 -1.20
CA PHE A 142 -13.63 1.80 -2.13
C PHE A 142 -14.18 3.01 -2.86
N HIS A 143 -13.50 4.15 -2.70
CA HIS A 143 -13.87 5.40 -3.36
C HIS A 143 -12.71 5.89 -4.20
N ALA A 144 -12.99 6.42 -5.39
CA ALA A 144 -11.98 7.10 -6.19
C ALA A 144 -12.51 8.43 -6.73
N ILE A 145 -11.61 9.41 -6.75
CA ILE A 145 -11.81 10.73 -7.34
C ILE A 145 -10.81 10.87 -8.48
N ILE A 146 -11.31 10.75 -9.72
CA ILE A 146 -10.51 10.96 -10.92
C ILE A 146 -10.59 12.43 -11.28
N THR A 147 -9.45 13.11 -11.31
CA THR A 147 -9.35 14.50 -11.77
C THR A 147 -8.78 14.51 -13.17
N PHE A 148 -9.53 15.06 -14.13
CA PHE A 148 -9.08 15.20 -15.52
C PHE A 148 -8.34 16.53 -15.73
N LYS A 149 -7.46 16.54 -16.73
CA LYS A 149 -6.84 17.77 -17.24
C LYS A 149 -7.92 18.75 -17.70
N SER A 150 -7.61 20.04 -17.59
CA SER A 150 -8.45 21.10 -18.17
C SER A 150 -8.38 21.03 -19.70
N THR A 151 -9.38 21.54 -20.42
CA THR A 151 -9.33 21.50 -21.90
C THR A 151 -8.20 22.36 -22.45
N GLU A 152 -7.79 23.40 -21.73
CA GLU A 152 -6.59 24.18 -22.05
C GLU A 152 -5.32 23.34 -21.96
N SER A 153 -5.14 22.57 -20.88
CA SER A 153 -3.97 21.67 -20.74
C SER A 153 -3.97 20.57 -21.81
N ILE A 154 -5.14 20.04 -22.18
CA ILE A 154 -5.26 19.07 -23.27
C ILE A 154 -4.92 19.71 -24.62
N ALA A 155 -5.35 20.96 -24.85
CA ALA A 155 -5.03 21.68 -26.07
C ALA A 155 -3.52 21.90 -26.19
N HIS A 156 -2.87 22.31 -25.10
CA HIS A 156 -1.42 22.48 -25.06
C HIS A 156 -0.66 21.17 -25.33
N ASP A 157 -1.07 20.05 -24.72
CA ASP A 157 -0.49 18.73 -25.00
C ASP A 157 -0.62 18.34 -26.48
N LEU A 158 -1.74 18.70 -27.13
CA LEU A 158 -1.96 18.45 -28.56
C LEU A 158 -1.10 19.35 -29.45
N GLU A 159 -0.89 20.62 -29.07
CA GLU A 159 -0.01 21.56 -29.78
C GLU A 159 1.42 21.03 -29.80
N LEU A 160 1.96 20.64 -28.64
CA LEU A 160 3.30 20.05 -28.53
C LEU A 160 3.45 18.80 -29.40
N LEU A 161 2.41 17.94 -29.42
CA LEU A 161 2.41 16.75 -30.28
C LEU A 161 2.42 17.10 -31.78
N GLN A 162 1.66 18.11 -32.19
CA GLN A 162 1.58 18.58 -33.58
C GLN A 162 2.88 19.27 -34.02
N GLU A 163 3.53 20.03 -33.13
CA GLU A 163 4.85 20.61 -33.34
C GLU A 163 5.91 19.51 -33.53
N GLU A 164 5.95 18.51 -32.63
CA GLU A 164 6.92 17.42 -32.75
C GLU A 164 6.73 16.58 -34.03
N LEU A 165 5.48 16.35 -34.45
CA LEU A 165 5.16 15.70 -35.73
C LEU A 165 5.67 16.51 -36.93
N SER A 166 5.55 17.83 -36.87
CA SER A 166 6.01 18.74 -37.92
C SER A 166 7.54 18.75 -38.01
N ASP A 167 8.23 18.84 -36.86
CA ASP A 167 9.69 18.82 -36.77
C ASP A 167 10.30 17.53 -37.33
N ILE A 168 9.71 16.38 -37.01
CA ILE A 168 10.16 15.09 -37.54
C ILE A 168 9.96 15.03 -39.07
N ALA A 169 8.84 15.57 -39.57
CA ALA A 169 8.57 15.63 -41.00
C ALA A 169 9.56 16.54 -41.75
N HIS A 170 9.94 17.68 -41.17
CA HIS A 170 10.99 18.56 -41.70
C HIS A 170 12.35 17.88 -41.70
N SER A 171 12.76 17.30 -40.56
CA SER A 171 14.04 16.60 -40.40
C SER A 171 14.22 15.47 -41.41
N THR A 172 13.16 14.71 -41.69
CA THR A 172 13.19 13.59 -42.64
C THR A 172 13.35 14.06 -44.10
N ARG A 173 12.82 15.24 -44.44
CA ARG A 173 12.93 15.83 -45.79
C ARG A 173 14.31 16.42 -46.06
N GLU A 174 14.92 17.05 -45.05
CA GLU A 174 16.26 17.65 -45.18
C GLU A 174 17.38 16.61 -45.34
N HIS A 175 17.24 15.44 -44.71
CA HIS A 175 18.24 14.38 -44.73
C HIS A 175 18.08 13.38 -45.91
N GLY A 176 17.31 13.74 -46.94
CA GLY A 176 17.20 12.94 -48.17
C GLY A 176 16.71 11.50 -47.97
N GLY A 177 15.96 11.23 -46.89
CA GLY A 177 15.45 9.90 -46.56
C GLY A 177 16.39 8.99 -45.73
N LEU A 178 17.59 9.45 -45.37
CA LEU A 178 18.44 8.74 -44.40
C LEU A 178 17.98 9.09 -42.97
N VAL A 179 17.24 8.17 -42.33
CA VAL A 179 16.69 8.38 -40.99
C VAL A 179 17.70 7.95 -39.93
N GLN A 180 18.17 8.90 -39.13
CA GLN A 180 19.07 8.59 -38.01
C GLN A 180 18.33 7.79 -36.92
N ALA A 181 19.07 6.97 -36.16
CA ALA A 181 18.49 6.14 -35.10
C ALA A 181 17.69 6.95 -34.06
N GLU A 182 18.15 8.17 -33.76
CA GLU A 182 17.46 9.11 -32.87
C GLU A 182 16.09 9.55 -33.43
N THR A 183 16.02 9.91 -34.72
CA THR A 183 14.77 10.26 -35.40
C THR A 183 13.78 9.09 -35.42
N VAL A 184 14.26 7.86 -35.60
CA VAL A 184 13.42 6.64 -35.51
C VAL A 184 12.85 6.47 -34.10
N SER A 185 13.66 6.68 -33.06
CA SER A 185 13.22 6.59 -31.66
C SER A 185 12.13 7.63 -31.35
N ARG A 186 12.37 8.89 -31.73
CA ARG A 186 11.39 9.99 -31.59
C ARG A 186 10.10 9.68 -32.35
N LEU A 187 10.19 9.24 -33.61
CA LEU A 187 9.02 8.87 -34.41
C LEU A 187 8.22 7.73 -33.74
N ASN A 188 8.88 6.72 -33.20
CA ASN A 188 8.21 5.64 -32.46
C ASN A 188 7.48 6.16 -31.21
N GLN A 189 8.07 7.11 -30.49
CA GLN A 189 7.47 7.73 -29.32
C GLN A 189 6.24 8.56 -29.70
N VAL A 190 6.37 9.46 -30.66
CA VAL A 190 5.27 10.28 -31.18
C VAL A 190 4.13 9.41 -31.72
N GLN A 191 4.45 8.34 -32.45
CA GLN A 191 3.43 7.41 -32.95
C GLN A 191 2.67 6.68 -31.83
N LYS A 192 3.29 6.42 -30.67
CA LYS A 192 2.56 5.93 -29.48
C LYS A 192 1.60 7.01 -28.95
N GLN A 193 2.00 8.28 -28.94
CA GLN A 193 1.13 9.38 -28.51
C GLN A 193 -0.05 9.56 -29.46
N VAL A 194 0.19 9.57 -30.77
CA VAL A 194 -0.88 9.65 -31.79
C VAL A 194 -1.88 8.52 -31.61
N LYS A 195 -1.43 7.27 -31.44
CA LYS A 195 -2.32 6.12 -31.16
C LYS A 195 -3.12 6.31 -29.86
N SER A 196 -2.51 6.90 -28.84
CA SER A 196 -3.20 7.26 -27.61
C SER A 196 -4.33 8.26 -27.87
N VAL A 197 -4.05 9.32 -28.64
CA VAL A 197 -5.04 10.32 -29.06
C VAL A 197 -6.15 9.71 -29.90
N GLN A 198 -5.84 8.85 -30.86
CA GLN A 198 -6.83 8.11 -31.64
C GLN A 198 -7.78 7.31 -30.75
N ASN A 199 -7.24 6.61 -29.74
CA ASN A 199 -8.03 5.80 -28.83
C ASN A 199 -9.02 6.63 -28.01
N TRP A 200 -8.57 7.75 -27.41
CA TRP A 200 -9.46 8.53 -26.54
C TRP A 200 -10.35 9.51 -27.30
N SER A 201 -9.99 9.95 -28.50
CA SER A 201 -10.77 10.91 -29.30
C SER A 201 -11.69 10.26 -30.35
N GLY A 202 -11.37 9.04 -30.79
CA GLY A 202 -12.06 8.38 -31.90
C GLY A 202 -11.83 9.06 -33.26
N LEU A 203 -10.73 9.81 -33.40
CA LEU A 203 -10.31 10.48 -34.63
C LEU A 203 -9.20 9.73 -35.35
N THR A 204 -9.08 10.00 -36.65
CA THR A 204 -8.01 9.48 -37.51
C THR A 204 -6.69 10.24 -37.31
N GLU A 205 -5.58 9.65 -37.74
CA GLU A 205 -4.26 10.30 -37.66
C GLU A 205 -4.22 11.63 -38.41
N ASN A 206 -4.91 11.72 -39.56
CA ASN A 206 -4.95 12.95 -40.36
C ASN A 206 -5.72 14.07 -39.66
N GLU A 207 -6.84 13.74 -39.02
CA GLU A 207 -7.61 14.72 -38.21
C GLU A 207 -6.75 15.21 -37.04
N ILE A 208 -6.03 14.32 -36.34
CA ILE A 208 -5.15 14.70 -35.23
C ILE A 208 -4.00 15.60 -35.69
N LYS A 209 -3.46 15.39 -36.90
CA LYS A 209 -2.36 16.17 -37.46
C LYS A 209 -2.79 17.55 -37.95
N CYS A 210 -3.97 17.66 -38.54
CA CYS A 210 -4.36 18.84 -39.31
C CYS A 210 -5.43 19.70 -38.63
N ASP A 211 -6.25 19.14 -37.74
CA ASP A 211 -7.28 19.90 -37.06
C ASP A 211 -6.70 20.72 -35.90
N ALA A 212 -7.28 21.89 -35.66
CA ALA A 212 -6.97 22.68 -34.48
C ALA A 212 -7.29 21.87 -33.20
N PRO A 213 -6.46 21.97 -32.14
CA PRO A 213 -6.68 21.28 -30.86
C PRO A 213 -8.09 21.44 -30.29
N SER A 214 -8.67 22.64 -30.41
CA SER A 214 -10.04 22.94 -29.98
C SER A 214 -11.11 22.12 -30.73
N LYS A 215 -10.90 21.86 -32.02
CA LYS A 215 -11.78 21.01 -32.84
C LYS A 215 -11.65 19.55 -32.44
N ILE A 216 -10.42 19.07 -32.21
CA ILE A 216 -10.14 17.71 -31.73
C ILE A 216 -10.89 17.44 -30.41
N ILE A 217 -10.76 18.35 -29.43
CA ILE A 217 -11.41 18.23 -28.12
C ILE A 217 -12.93 18.25 -28.26
N LEU A 218 -13.49 19.12 -29.12
CA LEU A 218 -14.92 19.21 -29.33
C LEU A 218 -15.51 17.93 -29.95
N GLU A 219 -14.83 17.34 -30.93
CA GLU A 219 -15.26 16.08 -31.55
C GLU A 219 -15.11 14.90 -30.60
N ALA A 220 -14.01 14.83 -29.85
CA ALA A 220 -13.81 13.82 -28.81
C ALA A 220 -14.93 13.87 -27.75
N LYS A 221 -15.33 15.07 -27.32
CA LYS A 221 -16.44 15.24 -26.37
C LYS A 221 -17.76 14.63 -26.86
N LYS A 222 -18.06 14.78 -28.16
CA LYS A 222 -19.30 14.23 -28.75
C LYS A 222 -19.28 12.71 -28.82
N LYS A 223 -18.10 12.12 -29.04
CA LYS A 223 -17.96 10.68 -29.34
C LYS A 223 -17.63 9.85 -28.10
N THR A 224 -16.54 10.19 -27.41
CA THR A 224 -15.83 9.28 -26.50
C THR A 224 -15.61 9.86 -25.10
N VAL A 225 -15.63 11.19 -24.92
CA VAL A 225 -15.34 11.86 -23.63
C VAL A 225 -16.40 12.91 -23.24
N PRO A 226 -17.67 12.51 -23.05
CA PRO A 226 -18.77 13.44 -22.78
C PRO A 226 -18.63 14.20 -21.45
N PHE A 227 -17.76 13.72 -20.55
CA PHE A 227 -17.49 14.30 -19.24
C PHE A 227 -16.62 15.57 -19.27
N LEU A 228 -15.93 15.87 -20.38
CA LEU A 228 -15.09 17.07 -20.47
C LEU A 228 -15.93 18.36 -20.52
N ASP A 229 -15.59 19.33 -19.66
CA ASP A 229 -16.22 20.66 -19.67
C ASP A 229 -15.50 21.57 -20.68
N THR A 230 -16.15 21.81 -21.81
CA THR A 230 -15.65 22.72 -22.86
C THR A 230 -16.20 24.14 -22.74
N LYS A 231 -17.04 24.42 -21.73
CA LYS A 231 -17.59 25.77 -21.52
C LYS A 231 -16.66 26.63 -20.68
N ASN A 232 -15.90 26.02 -19.78
CA ASN A 232 -14.87 26.69 -18.98
C ASN A 232 -13.53 25.97 -19.15
N SER A 233 -12.65 26.54 -19.96
CA SER A 233 -11.43 25.87 -20.43
C SER A 233 -10.41 25.56 -19.33
N THR A 234 -10.43 26.32 -18.24
CA THR A 234 -9.52 26.21 -17.10
C THR A 234 -10.03 25.24 -16.03
N LYS A 235 -11.33 24.93 -16.03
CA LYS A 235 -11.97 24.14 -14.97
C LYS A 235 -11.63 22.65 -15.15
N LYS A 236 -11.06 22.06 -14.09
CA LYS A 236 -10.82 20.62 -14.02
C LYS A 236 -12.11 19.87 -13.72
N HIS A 237 -12.38 18.80 -14.46
CA HIS A 237 -13.52 17.91 -14.21
C HIS A 237 -13.13 16.82 -13.21
N LYS A 238 -14.07 16.42 -12.35
CA LYS A 238 -13.89 15.33 -11.38
C LYS A 238 -14.98 14.28 -11.56
N LEU A 239 -14.57 13.02 -11.70
CA LEU A 239 -15.45 11.86 -11.70
C LEU A 239 -15.26 11.08 -10.39
N GLN A 240 -16.36 10.71 -9.75
CA GLN A 240 -16.34 9.87 -8.56
C GLN A 240 -16.78 8.46 -8.90
N ILE A 241 -16.04 7.47 -8.40
CA ILE A 241 -16.34 6.05 -8.52
C ILE A 241 -16.44 5.48 -7.10
N ASN A 242 -17.47 4.68 -6.85
CA ASN A 242 -17.67 3.96 -5.59
C ASN A 242 -17.97 2.50 -5.91
N ASP A 243 -17.41 1.59 -5.12
CA ASP A 243 -17.86 0.20 -5.10
C ASP A 243 -17.55 -0.42 -3.73
N SER A 244 -18.38 -1.37 -3.31
CA SER A 244 -18.14 -2.19 -2.13
C SER A 244 -17.19 -3.37 -2.42
N ASN A 245 -17.00 -3.76 -3.68
CA ASN A 245 -16.18 -4.88 -4.10
C ASN A 245 -14.91 -4.46 -4.85
N LEU A 246 -13.74 -4.86 -4.33
CA LEU A 246 -12.43 -4.50 -4.88
C LEU A 246 -12.24 -4.89 -6.36
N LYS A 247 -12.70 -6.08 -6.76
CA LYS A 247 -12.50 -6.57 -8.14
C LYS A 247 -13.30 -5.75 -9.14
N ARG A 248 -14.55 -5.41 -8.80
CA ARG A 248 -15.39 -4.53 -9.64
C ARG A 248 -14.83 -3.11 -9.66
N PHE A 249 -14.47 -2.58 -8.50
CA PHE A 249 -13.84 -1.26 -8.38
C PHE A 249 -12.61 -1.12 -9.29
N ARG A 250 -11.68 -2.08 -9.22
CA ARG A 250 -10.47 -2.11 -10.05
C ARG A 250 -10.79 -2.20 -11.54
N LYS A 251 -11.79 -3.00 -11.93
CA LYS A 251 -12.24 -3.09 -13.33
C LYS A 251 -12.77 -1.75 -13.84
N THR A 252 -13.51 -1.00 -13.03
CA THR A 252 -14.04 0.33 -13.36
C THR A 252 -12.94 1.39 -13.39
N LEU A 253 -11.92 1.28 -12.52
CA LEU A 253 -10.76 2.17 -12.48
C LEU A 253 -9.80 1.96 -13.65
N LYS A 254 -9.68 0.73 -14.15
CA LYS A 254 -8.68 0.32 -15.15
C LYS A 254 -8.52 1.30 -16.33
N PRO A 255 -9.58 1.82 -16.97
CA PRO A 255 -9.44 2.74 -18.10
C PRO A 255 -8.74 4.07 -17.78
N TYR A 256 -8.66 4.43 -16.49
CA TYR A 256 -8.14 5.72 -16.02
C TYR A 256 -6.70 5.64 -15.47
N ILE A 257 -6.22 4.44 -15.12
CA ILE A 257 -4.93 4.27 -14.42
C ILE A 257 -3.95 3.33 -15.16
N ASP A 258 -4.45 2.45 -16.04
CA ASP A 258 -3.63 1.39 -16.66
C ASP A 258 -3.45 1.62 -18.16
N SER A 259 -2.19 1.65 -18.63
CA SER A 259 -1.87 1.83 -20.05
C SER A 259 -1.87 0.53 -20.87
N SER A 260 -1.83 -0.64 -20.21
CA SER A 260 -1.69 -1.96 -20.84
C SER A 260 -3.01 -2.52 -21.39
N GLY A 261 -4.14 -1.90 -21.07
CA GLY A 261 -5.47 -2.41 -21.31
C GLY A 261 -5.91 -2.36 -22.78
N ARG A 262 -5.38 -3.21 -23.65
CA ARG A 262 -6.02 -3.52 -24.95
C ARG A 262 -7.22 -4.44 -24.75
N SER A 263 -8.21 -4.00 -23.97
CA SER A 263 -9.53 -4.66 -23.96
C SER A 263 -10.28 -4.19 -25.20
N ARG A 264 -10.53 -5.09 -26.17
CA ARG A 264 -11.24 -4.76 -27.42
C ARG A 264 -12.53 -3.99 -27.08
N GLY A 265 -12.62 -2.74 -27.55
CA GLY A 265 -13.81 -1.90 -27.42
C GLY A 265 -13.91 -1.02 -26.18
N ILE A 266 -12.92 -1.01 -25.27
CA ILE A 266 -12.91 -0.08 -24.12
C ILE A 266 -11.97 1.09 -24.42
N VAL A 267 -12.52 2.29 -24.39
CA VAL A 267 -11.76 3.54 -24.54
C VAL A 267 -10.85 3.74 -23.33
N GLN A 268 -9.57 4.02 -23.60
CA GLN A 268 -8.58 4.33 -22.56
C GLN A 268 -8.61 5.84 -22.27
N HIS A 269 -8.96 6.21 -21.05
CA HIS A 269 -9.12 7.61 -20.62
C HIS A 269 -7.91 8.15 -19.85
N TRP A 270 -7.00 7.28 -19.40
CA TRP A 270 -5.80 7.66 -18.66
C TRP A 270 -4.99 8.83 -19.28
N PRO A 271 -4.90 9.05 -20.61
CA PRO A 271 -4.13 10.17 -21.16
C PRO A 271 -4.70 11.55 -20.76
N LEU A 272 -5.99 11.60 -20.45
CA LEU A 272 -6.71 12.80 -20.04
C LEU A 272 -6.75 12.97 -18.51
N VAL A 273 -6.29 11.97 -17.77
CA VAL A 273 -6.29 11.98 -16.31
C VAL A 273 -5.09 12.77 -15.82
N GLN A 274 -5.32 13.72 -14.92
CA GLN A 274 -4.25 14.44 -14.23
C GLN A 274 -3.80 13.67 -12.99
N GLN A 275 -4.74 13.16 -12.20
CA GLN A 275 -4.47 12.32 -11.02
C GLN A 275 -5.71 11.51 -10.65
N VAL A 276 -5.50 10.38 -9.98
CA VAL A 276 -6.56 9.58 -9.36
C VAL A 276 -6.30 9.50 -7.87
N GLU A 277 -7.21 9.99 -7.05
CA GLU A 277 -7.17 9.77 -5.61
C GLU A 277 -8.05 8.57 -5.26
N ILE A 278 -7.47 7.53 -4.66
CA ILE A 278 -8.12 6.30 -4.26
C ILE A 278 -8.17 6.25 -2.74
N GLN A 279 -9.39 6.29 -2.20
CA GLN A 279 -9.67 6.24 -0.78
C GLN A 279 -10.07 4.82 -0.37
N LEU A 280 -9.33 4.26 0.59
CA LEU A 280 -9.56 2.93 1.14
C LEU A 280 -9.16 2.84 2.61
N LYS A 281 -9.70 1.86 3.34
CA LYS A 281 -9.41 1.66 4.77
C LYS A 281 -8.14 0.81 4.95
N SER A 282 -6.97 1.44 4.88
CA SER A 282 -5.68 0.81 5.18
C SER A 282 -4.99 1.46 6.38
N ASP A 283 -4.40 0.65 7.25
CA ASP A 283 -3.77 1.10 8.49
C ASP A 283 -2.62 2.08 8.26
N VAL A 284 -1.86 1.90 7.16
CA VAL A 284 -0.75 2.79 6.82
C VAL A 284 -1.22 4.21 6.47
N LEU A 285 -2.47 4.35 5.99
CA LEU A 285 -3.03 5.64 5.55
C LEU A 285 -3.76 6.37 6.68
N ARG A 286 -4.14 5.67 7.76
CA ARG A 286 -5.10 6.12 8.78
C ARG A 286 -4.76 7.47 9.43
N HIS A 287 -3.48 7.79 9.53
CA HIS A 287 -2.94 8.97 10.21
C HIS A 287 -2.60 10.12 9.24
N GLY A 288 -3.28 10.17 8.09
CA GLY A 288 -3.13 11.22 7.08
C GLY A 288 -2.02 10.98 6.06
N ILE A 289 -1.35 9.82 6.11
CA ILE A 289 -0.33 9.46 5.09
C ILE A 289 -1.05 9.24 3.75
N LYS A 290 -0.56 9.90 2.70
CA LYS A 290 -0.96 9.69 1.32
C LYS A 290 0.20 9.11 0.53
N LEU A 291 0.04 7.88 0.04
CA LEU A 291 1.04 7.27 -0.85
C LEU A 291 0.78 7.73 -2.28
N VAL A 292 1.80 8.27 -2.93
CA VAL A 292 1.74 8.75 -4.30
C VAL A 292 2.57 7.82 -5.17
N ASP A 293 1.90 6.98 -5.96
CA ASP A 293 2.53 6.13 -6.96
C ASP A 293 2.73 6.96 -8.24
N LEU A 294 3.99 7.34 -8.48
CA LEU A 294 4.38 8.14 -9.64
C LEU A 294 4.71 7.23 -10.83
N PRO A 295 4.31 7.62 -12.05
CA PRO A 295 4.77 6.94 -13.25
C PRO A 295 6.31 7.00 -13.34
N GLY A 296 6.95 5.96 -13.87
CA GLY A 296 8.40 5.92 -14.02
C GLY A 296 8.91 7.04 -14.92
N VAL A 297 9.92 7.79 -14.46
CA VAL A 297 10.50 8.94 -15.18
C VAL A 297 11.16 8.51 -16.50
N ALA A 298 11.59 7.25 -16.61
CA ALA A 298 12.21 6.68 -17.80
C ALA A 298 11.21 6.33 -18.93
N ASP A 299 9.90 6.31 -18.65
CA ASP A 299 8.88 5.89 -19.62
C ASP A 299 8.32 7.05 -20.46
N SER A 300 9.14 7.51 -21.41
CA SER A 300 8.78 7.88 -22.79
C SER A 300 7.57 8.78 -23.10
N LEU A 301 7.19 9.74 -22.25
CA LEU A 301 6.39 10.92 -22.67
C LEU A 301 6.77 12.14 -21.82
N GLU A 302 7.16 13.26 -22.43
CA GLU A 302 7.55 14.51 -21.76
C GLU A 302 6.46 15.02 -20.80
N SER A 303 5.19 14.83 -21.15
CA SER A 303 4.04 15.17 -20.30
C SER A 303 3.95 14.32 -19.02
N ARG A 304 4.49 13.11 -18.98
CA ARG A 304 4.55 12.28 -17.76
C ARG A 304 5.65 12.75 -16.81
N ALA A 305 6.80 13.15 -17.36
CA ALA A 305 7.91 13.68 -16.58
C ALA A 305 7.54 15.02 -15.92
N ALA A 306 6.84 15.90 -16.63
CA ALA A 306 6.34 17.17 -16.08
C ALA A 306 5.39 16.95 -14.90
N VAL A 307 4.39 16.05 -15.05
CA VAL A 307 3.47 15.74 -13.96
C VAL A 307 4.20 15.12 -12.76
N ALA A 308 5.16 14.23 -12.98
CA ALA A 308 5.97 13.68 -11.89
C ALA A 308 6.76 14.77 -11.15
N LYS A 309 7.34 15.74 -11.89
CA LYS A 309 8.06 16.89 -11.33
C LYS A 309 7.18 17.74 -10.40
N ASP A 310 5.95 18.06 -10.82
CA ASP A 310 4.97 18.79 -10.00
C ASP A 310 4.63 18.06 -8.69
N PHE A 311 4.73 16.73 -8.67
CA PHE A 311 4.53 15.97 -7.43
C PHE A 311 5.75 16.03 -6.53
N PHE A 312 6.98 15.90 -7.05
CA PHE A 312 8.21 15.91 -6.26
C PHE A 312 8.34 17.14 -5.36
N GLU A 313 7.98 18.32 -5.85
CA GLU A 313 8.00 19.57 -5.06
C GLU A 313 7.07 19.52 -3.84
N ARG A 314 5.95 18.80 -3.94
CA ARG A 314 4.91 18.69 -2.91
C ARG A 314 5.12 17.50 -1.94
N LEU A 315 6.11 16.65 -2.18
CA LEU A 315 6.34 15.47 -1.34
C LEU A 315 6.96 15.88 0.01
N ASP A 316 6.45 15.29 1.07
CA ASP A 316 7.06 15.34 2.40
C ASP A 316 8.23 14.36 2.52
N LYS A 317 8.09 13.19 1.86
CA LYS A 317 8.99 12.04 1.96
C LYS A 317 9.08 11.34 0.61
N LEU A 318 10.23 10.72 0.36
CA LEU A 318 10.47 10.00 -0.88
C LEU A 318 10.92 8.56 -0.62
N LEU A 319 10.27 7.62 -1.30
CA LEU A 319 10.62 6.20 -1.34
C LEU A 319 11.16 5.87 -2.73
N VAL A 320 12.40 5.38 -2.78
CA VAL A 320 13.06 4.95 -4.01
C VAL A 320 12.99 3.45 -4.11
N VAL A 321 12.38 2.93 -5.16
CA VAL A 321 12.19 1.49 -5.34
C VAL A 321 13.22 0.97 -6.35
N VAL A 322 14.09 0.06 -5.90
CA VAL A 322 15.14 -0.55 -6.71
C VAL A 322 15.10 -2.07 -6.62
N HIS A 323 15.53 -2.73 -7.69
CA HIS A 323 15.69 -4.18 -7.71
C HIS A 323 16.94 -4.60 -6.93
N ALA A 324 16.88 -5.65 -6.12
CA ALA A 324 18.01 -6.09 -5.30
C ALA A 324 19.31 -6.37 -6.07
N VAL A 325 19.24 -7.08 -7.21
CA VAL A 325 20.40 -7.30 -8.10
C VAL A 325 21.05 -5.99 -8.50
N ARG A 326 20.25 -4.98 -8.87
CA ARG A 326 20.78 -3.68 -9.29
C ARG A 326 21.35 -2.89 -8.11
N ALA A 327 20.72 -2.97 -6.94
CA ALA A 327 21.18 -2.30 -5.72
C ALA A 327 22.56 -2.77 -5.24
N ALA A 328 23.01 -3.95 -5.68
CA ALA A 328 24.31 -4.53 -5.32
C ALA A 328 25.48 -4.05 -6.21
N ASP A 329 25.22 -3.47 -7.39
CA ASP A 329 26.28 -3.03 -8.31
C ASP A 329 26.83 -1.65 -7.93
N ASN A 330 28.00 -1.68 -7.28
CA ASN A 330 28.75 -0.53 -6.79
C ASN A 330 29.50 0.18 -7.94
N LYS A 331 29.12 1.45 -8.23
CA LYS A 331 30.02 2.62 -8.47
C LYS A 331 29.66 3.60 -9.59
N ALA A 332 28.78 3.29 -10.53
CA ALA A 332 28.41 4.26 -11.58
C ALA A 332 26.92 4.23 -11.95
N GLY A 333 26.29 3.05 -11.86
CA GLY A 333 24.85 2.90 -12.02
C GLY A 333 24.08 3.36 -10.78
N SER A 334 24.58 3.13 -9.57
CA SER A 334 23.90 3.41 -8.30
C SER A 334 23.54 4.90 -8.12
N ASP A 335 24.43 5.83 -8.49
CA ASP A 335 24.18 7.28 -8.35
C ASP A 335 23.07 7.77 -9.29
N ALA A 336 23.02 7.30 -10.54
CA ALA A 336 21.98 7.68 -11.50
C ALA A 336 20.68 6.86 -11.33
N MET A 337 20.76 5.68 -10.70
CA MET A 337 19.66 4.71 -10.59
C MET A 337 18.88 4.86 -9.28
N LEU A 338 19.52 5.33 -8.20
CA LEU A 338 18.79 5.67 -6.98
C LEU A 338 17.98 6.94 -7.22
N MET A 339 18.62 7.99 -7.76
CA MET A 339 18.01 9.30 -7.93
C MET A 339 18.65 10.06 -9.10
N PRO A 340 17.91 10.83 -9.90
CA PRO A 340 18.53 11.84 -10.75
C PRO A 340 19.38 12.81 -9.92
N ALA A 341 20.59 13.17 -10.38
CA ALA A 341 21.48 14.08 -9.66
C ALA A 341 20.81 15.42 -9.30
N THR A 342 19.91 15.90 -10.16
CA THR A 342 19.09 17.09 -9.91
C THR A 342 18.20 16.93 -8.68
N LEU A 343 17.53 15.78 -8.54
CA LEU A 343 16.67 15.49 -7.40
C LEU A 343 17.48 15.38 -6.11
N SER A 344 18.64 14.74 -6.14
CA SER A 344 19.54 14.65 -4.97
C SER A 344 20.04 16.03 -4.54
N MET A 345 20.42 16.89 -5.49
CA MET A 345 20.83 18.26 -5.23
C MET A 345 19.69 19.09 -4.62
N ASP A 346 18.51 19.07 -5.24
CA ASP A 346 17.32 19.78 -4.75
C ASP A 346 16.98 19.35 -3.33
N MET A 347 16.95 18.03 -3.07
CA MET A 347 16.66 17.49 -1.74
C MET A 347 17.71 17.89 -0.69
N GLY A 348 19.00 17.92 -1.05
CA GLY A 348 20.04 18.31 -0.09
C GLY A 348 20.08 19.81 0.18
N LEU A 349 19.82 20.65 -0.83
CA LEU A 349 19.65 22.11 -0.65
C LEU A 349 18.44 22.44 0.24
N ASP A 350 17.37 21.67 0.11
CA ASP A 350 16.17 21.82 0.95
C ASP A 350 16.31 21.21 2.35
N GLY A 351 17.45 20.60 2.69
CA GLY A 351 17.64 19.89 3.96
C GLY A 351 16.74 18.66 4.11
N ARG A 352 16.22 18.12 2.99
CA ARG A 352 15.35 16.94 2.93
C ARG A 352 16.12 15.64 2.66
N PHE A 353 17.43 15.71 2.45
CA PHE A 353 18.30 14.53 2.30
C PHE A 353 18.69 13.95 3.67
N GLU A 354 17.69 13.45 4.39
CA GLU A 354 17.84 12.90 5.75
C GLU A 354 17.25 11.48 5.82
N PRO A 355 17.72 10.60 6.73
CA PRO A 355 17.24 9.22 6.86
C PRO A 355 15.73 9.11 7.10
N ASP A 356 15.16 10.07 7.82
CA ASP A 356 13.72 10.14 8.07
C ASP A 356 12.93 10.69 6.88
N SER A 357 13.60 11.26 5.87
CA SER A 357 12.98 11.91 4.71
C SER A 357 13.10 11.12 3.40
N LEU A 358 14.09 10.24 3.33
CA LEU A 358 14.39 9.41 2.18
C LEU A 358 14.59 7.96 2.62
N ALA A 359 13.91 7.02 1.95
CA ALA A 359 14.19 5.59 2.09
C ALA A 359 14.34 4.90 0.73
N VAL A 360 15.17 3.86 0.70
CA VAL A 360 15.38 3.00 -0.46
C VAL A 360 14.76 1.64 -0.18
N ILE A 361 13.72 1.32 -0.94
CA ILE A 361 13.04 0.04 -0.95
C ILE A 361 13.75 -0.88 -1.94
N VAL A 362 14.37 -1.93 -1.43
CA VAL A 362 15.07 -2.92 -2.24
C VAL A 362 14.14 -4.12 -2.47
N THR A 363 13.58 -4.25 -3.66
CA THR A 363 12.59 -5.27 -3.98
C THR A 363 13.20 -6.58 -4.46
N LYS A 364 12.36 -7.62 -4.50
CA LYS A 364 12.68 -8.96 -5.03
C LYS A 364 13.88 -9.58 -4.32
N VAL A 365 13.97 -9.37 -3.00
CA VAL A 365 15.00 -9.97 -2.13
C VAL A 365 15.03 -11.49 -2.22
N ASP A 366 13.88 -12.08 -2.57
CA ASP A 366 13.61 -13.51 -2.75
C ASP A 366 13.99 -14.08 -4.11
N ASP A 367 14.33 -13.24 -5.08
CA ASP A 367 14.88 -13.64 -6.39
C ASP A 367 16.34 -14.06 -6.21
N ILE A 368 16.50 -15.23 -5.58
CA ILE A 368 17.77 -15.87 -5.28
C ILE A 368 17.60 -17.36 -5.53
N ASN A 369 18.60 -17.96 -6.18
CA ASN A 369 18.63 -19.40 -6.42
C ASN A 369 19.53 -20.06 -5.36
N PRO A 370 18.99 -20.85 -4.42
CA PRO A 370 19.78 -21.49 -3.36
C PRO A 370 20.89 -22.40 -3.90
N LYS A 371 20.74 -22.92 -5.13
CA LYS A 371 21.77 -23.74 -5.79
C LYS A 371 23.06 -22.98 -6.11
N ASN A 372 22.99 -21.65 -6.18
CA ASN A 372 24.15 -20.81 -6.44
C ASN A 372 24.77 -20.26 -5.14
N ALA A 373 24.27 -20.68 -3.98
CA ALA A 373 24.65 -20.10 -2.69
C ALA A 373 26.16 -20.13 -2.42
N GLU A 374 26.86 -21.19 -2.82
CA GLU A 374 28.31 -21.31 -2.69
C GLU A 374 29.07 -20.23 -3.46
N ASN A 375 28.57 -19.86 -4.64
CA ASN A 375 29.18 -18.83 -5.49
C ASN A 375 28.81 -17.42 -5.03
N ASP A 376 27.57 -17.22 -4.57
CA ASP A 376 27.06 -15.91 -4.16
C ASP A 376 27.56 -15.51 -2.76
N PHE A 377 27.84 -16.49 -1.90
CA PHE A 377 28.24 -16.31 -0.50
C PHE A 377 29.40 -17.24 -0.08
N PRO A 378 30.56 -17.22 -0.78
CA PRO A 378 31.66 -18.14 -0.51
C PRO A 378 32.28 -17.97 0.89
N ASP A 379 32.20 -16.76 1.44
CA ASP A 379 32.79 -16.41 2.74
C ASP A 379 31.81 -16.61 3.93
N ASP A 380 30.57 -17.06 3.68
CA ASP A 380 29.56 -17.23 4.73
C ASP A 380 29.53 -18.68 5.24
N GLU A 381 30.20 -18.92 6.37
CA GLU A 381 30.33 -20.27 6.97
C GLU A 381 28.98 -20.94 7.26
N ILE A 382 27.96 -20.16 7.64
CA ILE A 382 26.63 -20.69 7.97
C ILE A 382 25.94 -21.18 6.70
N ILE A 383 26.02 -20.40 5.61
CA ILE A 383 25.48 -20.77 4.31
C ILE A 383 26.20 -22.01 3.78
N MET A 384 27.54 -22.05 3.83
CA MET A 384 28.31 -23.19 3.35
C MET A 384 28.00 -24.48 4.12
N ALA A 385 27.84 -24.41 5.45
CA ALA A 385 27.41 -25.56 6.25
C ALA A 385 26.01 -26.06 5.87
N ALA A 386 25.08 -25.13 5.60
CA ALA A 386 23.73 -25.44 5.16
C ALA A 386 23.70 -26.07 3.76
N VAL A 387 24.54 -25.61 2.83
CA VAL A 387 24.69 -26.22 1.50
C VAL A 387 25.15 -27.67 1.62
N ASN A 388 26.27 -27.91 2.33
CA ASN A 388 26.81 -29.26 2.54
C ASN A 388 25.77 -30.22 3.15
N THR A 389 25.00 -29.74 4.13
CA THR A 389 23.93 -30.52 4.76
C THR A 389 22.82 -30.87 3.77
N LEU A 390 22.41 -29.90 2.95
CA LEU A 390 21.36 -30.09 1.94
C LEU A 390 21.82 -31.05 0.83
N GLU A 391 23.08 -30.99 0.42
CA GLU A 391 23.65 -31.90 -0.58
C GLU A 391 23.68 -33.35 -0.09
N ALA A 392 24.15 -33.60 1.13
CA ALA A 392 24.15 -34.93 1.73
C ALA A 392 22.72 -35.51 1.84
N GLU A 393 21.76 -34.69 2.26
CA GLU A 393 20.36 -35.10 2.37
C GLU A 393 19.72 -35.39 1.00
N ASN A 394 20.08 -34.65 -0.04
CA ASN A 394 19.66 -34.90 -1.42
C ASN A 394 20.27 -36.19 -1.99
N GLU A 395 21.55 -36.46 -1.71
CA GLU A 395 22.20 -37.71 -2.12
C GLU A 395 21.52 -38.94 -1.47
N GLU A 396 21.23 -38.86 -0.17
CA GLU A 396 20.46 -39.90 0.51
C GLU A 396 19.05 -40.09 -0.07
N LEU A 397 18.38 -39.00 -0.43
CA LEU A 397 17.06 -39.06 -1.07
C LEU A 397 17.13 -39.74 -2.44
N ALA A 398 18.13 -39.39 -3.27
CA ALA A 398 18.36 -40.00 -4.58
C ALA A 398 18.66 -41.50 -4.47
N ASN A 399 19.51 -41.89 -3.53
CA ASN A 399 19.81 -43.31 -3.25
C ASN A 399 18.54 -44.08 -2.84
N LEU A 400 17.67 -43.46 -2.05
CA LEU A 400 16.40 -44.06 -1.62
C LEU A 400 15.40 -44.18 -2.78
N GLU A 401 15.34 -43.20 -3.68
CA GLU A 401 14.54 -43.25 -4.89
C GLU A 401 15.00 -44.38 -5.83
N GLU A 402 16.31 -44.58 -5.97
CA GLU A 402 16.87 -45.70 -6.74
C GLU A 402 16.49 -47.07 -6.12
N LEU A 403 16.62 -47.21 -4.80
CA LEU A 403 16.18 -48.41 -4.06
C LEU A 403 14.68 -48.70 -4.24
N ILE A 404 13.83 -47.68 -4.26
CA ILE A 404 12.39 -47.80 -4.51
C ILE A 404 12.12 -48.28 -5.93
N SER A 405 12.86 -47.77 -6.92
CA SER A 405 12.73 -48.20 -8.33
C SER A 405 13.10 -49.68 -8.48
N ARG A 406 14.26 -50.11 -7.94
CA ARG A 406 14.66 -51.54 -7.95
C ARG A 406 13.67 -52.43 -7.22
N GLN A 407 13.09 -51.96 -6.11
CA GLN A 407 12.07 -52.72 -5.38
C GLN A 407 10.79 -52.92 -6.19
N ARG A 408 10.40 -51.91 -6.97
CA ARG A 408 9.22 -51.98 -7.82
C ARG A 408 9.43 -53.00 -8.94
N GLU A 409 10.60 -53.00 -9.58
CA GLU A 409 10.96 -54.00 -10.59
C GLU A 409 10.83 -55.44 -10.03
N ILE A 410 11.31 -55.69 -8.80
CA ILE A 410 11.17 -57.02 -8.16
C ILE A 410 9.71 -57.46 -8.00
N ILE A 411 8.81 -56.53 -7.69
CA ILE A 411 7.38 -56.83 -7.52
C ILE A 411 6.74 -57.07 -8.88
N ASP A 412 7.04 -56.23 -9.87
CA ASP A 412 6.52 -56.36 -11.23
C ASP A 412 6.97 -57.71 -11.85
N ASP A 413 8.22 -58.14 -11.62
CA ASP A 413 8.74 -59.46 -12.04
C ASP A 413 7.98 -60.64 -11.38
N HIS A 414 7.60 -60.52 -10.09
CA HIS A 414 6.83 -61.57 -9.40
C HIS A 414 5.37 -61.66 -9.92
N ASP A 415 4.76 -60.53 -10.28
CA ASP A 415 3.41 -60.48 -10.84
C ASP A 415 3.36 -61.13 -12.24
N GLU A 416 4.41 -60.94 -13.06
CA GLU A 416 4.53 -61.61 -14.36
C GLU A 416 4.67 -63.14 -14.19
N GLU A 417 5.50 -63.61 -13.25
CA GLU A 417 5.67 -65.05 -12.96
C GLU A 417 4.40 -65.73 -12.43
N GLU A 418 3.60 -65.06 -11.57
CA GLU A 418 2.30 -65.59 -11.10
C GLU A 418 1.26 -65.66 -12.24
N SER A 419 1.23 -64.67 -13.13
CA SER A 419 0.31 -64.64 -14.27
C SER A 419 0.58 -65.76 -15.29
N ASP A 420 1.86 -66.10 -15.53
CA ASP A 420 2.28 -67.17 -16.43
C ASP A 420 2.04 -68.58 -15.85
N THR A 421 1.99 -68.71 -14.52
CA THR A 421 1.72 -69.99 -13.84
C THR A 421 0.22 -70.28 -13.69
N GLU A 422 -0.65 -69.28 -13.54
CA GLU A 422 -2.11 -69.49 -13.47
C GLU A 422 -2.74 -69.96 -14.80
N VAL A 423 -2.16 -69.60 -15.96
CA VAL A 423 -2.67 -70.03 -17.28
C VAL A 423 -2.42 -71.53 -17.54
N ARG A 424 -1.61 -72.22 -16.73
CA ARG A 424 -1.10 -73.58 -17.03
C ARG A 424 -1.72 -74.78 -16.29
N SER A 425 -2.70 -74.66 -15.37
CA SER A 425 -3.38 -75.87 -14.84
C SER A 425 -4.70 -75.66 -14.08
N PRO A 426 -5.74 -76.50 -14.29
CA PRO A 426 -6.92 -76.57 -13.44
C PRO A 426 -6.83 -77.79 -12.50
N LEU A 427 -6.02 -77.75 -11.44
CA LEU A 427 -6.07 -78.77 -10.37
C LEU A 427 -5.77 -78.15 -9.00
N LYS A 428 -6.78 -78.15 -8.13
CA LYS A 428 -6.76 -77.70 -6.73
C LYS A 428 -5.52 -78.19 -5.97
N LYS A 429 -4.65 -77.27 -5.57
CA LYS A 429 -3.63 -77.50 -4.53
C LYS A 429 -3.65 -76.39 -3.48
N ARG A 430 -3.27 -76.80 -2.27
CA ARG A 430 -3.27 -76.06 -0.99
C ARG A 430 -2.49 -74.73 -1.10
N PRO A 431 -2.83 -73.71 -0.29
CA PRO A 431 -2.14 -72.41 -0.33
C PRO A 431 -0.65 -72.60 -0.06
N HIS A 432 0.18 -72.27 -1.06
CA HIS A 432 1.64 -72.27 -0.97
C HIS A 432 2.13 -70.95 -0.32
N PRO A 433 3.38 -70.90 0.20
CA PRO A 433 3.91 -69.77 0.98
C PRO A 433 4.17 -68.47 0.21
N THR A 434 3.97 -68.45 -1.11
CA THR A 434 4.32 -67.36 -2.04
C THR A 434 3.46 -66.09 -1.87
N THR A 435 2.20 -66.22 -1.45
CA THR A 435 1.35 -65.03 -1.19
C THR A 435 1.87 -64.21 0.01
N THR A 436 2.62 -64.85 0.92
CA THR A 436 3.27 -64.19 2.05
C THR A 436 4.53 -63.41 1.66
N THR A 437 5.18 -63.73 0.53
CA THR A 437 6.39 -63.04 0.07
C THR A 437 6.07 -61.78 -0.71
N LEU A 438 5.07 -61.81 -1.61
CA LEU A 438 4.58 -60.60 -2.30
C LEU A 438 4.07 -59.54 -1.33
N ALA A 439 3.21 -59.92 -0.38
CA ALA A 439 2.70 -59.00 0.64
C ALA A 439 3.82 -58.40 1.53
N ALA A 440 4.92 -59.15 1.74
CA ALA A 440 6.09 -58.66 2.47
C ALA A 440 6.90 -57.65 1.66
N GLU A 441 7.09 -57.87 0.36
CA GLU A 441 7.77 -56.93 -0.54
C GLU A 441 6.95 -55.66 -0.78
N GLU A 442 5.63 -55.76 -0.93
CA GLU A 442 4.71 -54.60 -0.97
C GLU A 442 4.78 -53.78 0.33
N SER A 443 4.79 -54.46 1.48
CA SER A 443 4.97 -53.80 2.80
C SER A 443 6.34 -53.12 2.90
N ARG A 444 7.40 -53.71 2.35
CA ARG A 444 8.75 -53.12 2.30
C ARG A 444 8.77 -51.89 1.41
N LEU A 445 8.16 -51.95 0.22
CA LEU A 445 7.99 -50.82 -0.68
C LEU A 445 7.21 -49.67 -0.01
N ALA A 446 6.12 -49.98 0.69
CA ALA A 446 5.35 -48.98 1.43
C ALA A 446 6.17 -48.26 2.51
N ARG A 447 6.98 -49.01 3.28
CA ARG A 447 7.91 -48.42 4.28
C ARG A 447 8.95 -47.51 3.62
N MET A 448 9.52 -47.93 2.49
CA MET A 448 10.50 -47.11 1.77
C MET A 448 9.86 -45.83 1.21
N ARG A 449 8.64 -45.90 0.67
CA ARG A 449 7.88 -44.71 0.24
C ARG A 449 7.63 -43.73 1.38
N HIS A 450 7.21 -44.23 2.55
CA HIS A 450 7.06 -43.38 3.73
C HIS A 450 8.36 -42.70 4.16
N LYS A 451 9.48 -43.44 4.12
CA LYS A 451 10.81 -42.88 4.43
C LYS A 451 11.21 -41.81 3.40
N ARG A 452 10.98 -42.05 2.11
CA ARG A 452 11.22 -41.08 1.02
C ARG A 452 10.39 -39.82 1.22
N ASP A 453 9.10 -39.96 1.51
CA ASP A 453 8.22 -38.80 1.70
C ASP A 453 8.64 -37.97 2.93
N ALA A 454 9.10 -38.62 4.00
CA ALA A 454 9.66 -37.93 5.16
C ALA A 454 10.96 -37.19 4.83
N LYS A 455 11.89 -37.85 4.10
CA LYS A 455 13.16 -37.26 3.68
C LYS A 455 12.94 -36.09 2.71
N LYS A 456 12.01 -36.23 1.76
CA LYS A 456 11.61 -35.17 0.82
C LYS A 456 11.11 -33.92 1.56
N ARG A 457 10.27 -34.07 2.58
CA ARG A 457 9.85 -32.95 3.45
C ARG A 457 11.03 -32.32 4.21
N GLY A 458 11.99 -33.14 4.65
CA GLY A 458 13.24 -32.67 5.27
C GLY A 458 14.07 -31.80 4.31
N VAL A 459 14.27 -32.28 3.08
CA VAL A 459 14.98 -31.56 2.01
C VAL A 459 14.26 -30.24 1.67
N GLU A 460 12.94 -30.24 1.55
CA GLU A 460 12.14 -29.02 1.32
C GLU A 460 12.33 -28.00 2.46
N SER A 461 12.33 -28.47 3.72
CA SER A 461 12.59 -27.63 4.89
C SER A 461 14.02 -27.05 4.87
N LEU A 462 15.03 -27.86 4.61
CA LEU A 462 16.43 -27.42 4.52
C LEU A 462 16.63 -26.44 3.36
N THR A 463 15.99 -26.68 2.22
CA THR A 463 16.01 -25.75 1.08
C THR A 463 15.42 -24.39 1.46
N SER A 464 14.32 -24.38 2.22
CA SER A 464 13.71 -23.15 2.74
C SER A 464 14.63 -22.41 3.73
N GLN A 465 15.30 -23.14 4.63
CA GLN A 465 16.26 -22.58 5.57
C GLN A 465 17.48 -21.99 4.85
N LEU A 466 18.06 -22.73 3.89
CA LEU A 466 19.18 -22.24 3.08
C LEU A 466 18.77 -20.97 2.32
N LYS A 467 17.63 -20.99 1.62
CA LYS A 467 17.12 -19.82 0.89
C LYS A 467 16.98 -18.61 1.81
N ARG A 468 16.46 -18.80 3.02
CA ARG A 468 16.35 -17.73 4.02
C ARG A 468 17.70 -17.15 4.42
N SER A 469 18.67 -18.01 4.72
CA SER A 469 20.03 -17.55 5.08
C SER A 469 20.63 -16.71 3.95
N CYS A 470 20.48 -17.16 2.70
CA CYS A 470 20.93 -16.39 1.53
C CYS A 470 20.21 -15.04 1.40
N ILE A 471 18.88 -14.99 1.62
CA ILE A 471 18.12 -13.72 1.62
C ILE A 471 18.64 -12.78 2.71
N HIS A 472 18.88 -13.29 3.91
CA HIS A 472 19.36 -12.48 5.04
C HIS A 472 20.76 -11.91 4.78
N ALA A 473 21.70 -12.76 4.32
CA ALA A 473 23.05 -12.34 3.96
C ALA A 473 23.04 -11.30 2.85
N ARG A 474 22.20 -11.47 1.81
CA ARG A 474 22.03 -10.46 0.75
C ARG A 474 21.49 -9.15 1.29
N ASN A 475 20.44 -9.21 2.10
CA ASN A 475 19.81 -8.03 2.67
C ASN A 475 20.80 -7.22 3.52
N LEU A 476 21.68 -7.88 4.27
CA LEU A 476 22.74 -7.22 5.03
C LEU A 476 23.74 -6.51 4.11
N LYS A 477 24.27 -7.22 3.10
CA LYS A 477 25.21 -6.65 2.11
C LYS A 477 24.61 -5.43 1.39
N VAL A 478 23.35 -5.53 0.95
CA VAL A 478 22.68 -4.44 0.24
C VAL A 478 22.39 -3.25 1.16
N LYS A 479 21.98 -3.47 2.42
CA LYS A 479 21.79 -2.38 3.39
C LYS A 479 23.05 -1.56 3.58
N GLN A 480 24.19 -2.22 3.74
CA GLN A 480 25.48 -1.57 3.90
C GLN A 480 25.91 -0.83 2.63
N ALA A 481 25.83 -1.49 1.47
CA ALA A 481 26.25 -0.89 0.20
C ALA A 481 25.39 0.33 -0.17
N VAL A 482 24.06 0.21 -0.12
CA VAL A 482 23.15 1.31 -0.45
C VAL A 482 23.21 2.41 0.62
N GLY A 483 23.31 2.04 1.90
CA GLY A 483 23.46 3.00 2.99
C GLY A 483 24.73 3.85 2.82
N GLN A 484 25.85 3.21 2.48
CA GLN A 484 27.10 3.92 2.20
C GLN A 484 26.98 4.82 0.96
N ASN A 485 26.36 4.35 -0.12
CA ASN A 485 26.15 5.18 -1.31
C ASN A 485 25.31 6.43 -1.00
N LEU A 486 24.28 6.33 -0.16
CA LEU A 486 23.49 7.49 0.27
C LEU A 486 24.32 8.45 1.13
N SER A 487 25.17 7.94 2.02
CA SER A 487 26.11 8.76 2.79
C SER A 487 27.10 9.49 1.89
N ASP A 488 27.61 8.82 0.84
CA ASP A 488 28.52 9.42 -0.13
C ASP A 488 27.82 10.52 -0.94
N ILE A 489 26.57 10.31 -1.37
CA ILE A 489 25.74 11.33 -2.04
C ILE A 489 25.49 12.51 -1.09
N LYS A 490 25.15 12.27 0.19
CA LYS A 490 24.95 13.34 1.18
C LYS A 490 26.21 14.20 1.34
N ALA A 491 27.38 13.58 1.39
CA ALA A 491 28.66 14.28 1.47
C ALA A 491 28.98 15.12 0.21
N GLN A 492 28.55 14.66 -0.96
CA GLN A 492 28.69 15.43 -2.21
C GLN A 492 27.75 16.64 -2.25
N VAL A 493 26.49 16.46 -1.84
CA VAL A 493 25.48 17.54 -1.87
C VAL A 493 25.68 18.55 -0.74
N ASN A 494 26.12 18.10 0.44
CA ASN A 494 26.42 18.96 1.57
C ASN A 494 27.79 18.59 2.19
N PRO A 495 28.89 19.15 1.66
CA PRO A 495 30.26 18.86 2.14
C PRO A 495 30.52 19.26 3.60
N THR A 496 29.66 20.08 4.19
CA THR A 496 29.78 20.54 5.59
C THR A 496 29.04 19.64 6.59
N ALA A 497 28.27 18.67 6.11
CA ALA A 497 27.54 17.74 6.97
C ALA A 497 28.49 16.78 7.69
N VAL A 498 28.17 16.44 8.95
CA VAL A 498 28.92 15.45 9.72
C VAL A 498 28.56 14.05 9.19
N SER A 499 29.53 13.33 8.64
CA SER A 499 29.34 11.94 8.24
C SER A 499 29.14 11.04 9.46
N VAL A 500 27.97 10.40 9.56
CA VAL A 500 27.69 9.38 10.58
C VAL A 500 27.73 8.00 9.90
N VAL A 501 28.55 7.09 10.44
CA VAL A 501 28.65 5.73 9.90
C VAL A 501 27.31 5.01 10.09
N GLY A 502 26.79 4.41 9.03
CA GLY A 502 25.52 3.66 9.05
C GLY A 502 24.26 4.52 9.14
N GLU A 503 24.37 5.84 8.95
CA GLU A 503 23.26 6.81 9.06
C GLU A 503 22.01 6.38 8.27
N PHE A 504 22.22 5.94 7.02
CA PHE A 504 21.13 5.56 6.12
C PHE A 504 20.77 4.07 6.15
N GLU A 505 21.46 3.23 6.93
CA GLU A 505 21.17 1.78 6.94
C GLU A 505 19.73 1.47 7.37
N THR A 506 19.18 2.28 8.28
CA THR A 506 17.79 2.15 8.75
C THR A 506 16.75 2.59 7.71
N SER A 507 17.19 3.33 6.69
CA SER A 507 16.39 3.80 5.57
C SER A 507 16.51 2.91 4.34
N VAL A 508 17.34 1.86 4.39
CA VAL A 508 17.38 0.82 3.36
C VAL A 508 16.50 -0.35 3.81
N LEU A 509 15.45 -0.60 3.05
CA LEU A 509 14.35 -1.50 3.39
C LEU A 509 14.24 -2.62 2.34
N PRO A 510 14.96 -3.74 2.51
CA PRO A 510 14.81 -4.90 1.65
C PRO A 510 13.46 -5.57 1.87
N ILE A 511 12.73 -5.81 0.78
CA ILE A 511 11.38 -6.38 0.80
C ILE A 511 11.15 -7.48 -0.25
N SER A 512 10.26 -8.42 0.09
CA SER A 512 9.59 -9.28 -0.86
C SER A 512 8.07 -9.05 -0.80
N ALA A 513 7.57 -8.25 -1.74
CA ALA A 513 6.15 -7.92 -1.80
C ALA A 513 5.29 -9.12 -2.23
N SER A 514 5.79 -9.96 -3.16
CA SER A 514 5.13 -11.21 -3.59
C SER A 514 4.98 -12.17 -2.41
N ALA A 515 6.08 -12.50 -1.72
CA ALA A 515 6.04 -13.40 -0.59
C ALA A 515 5.09 -12.91 0.50
N PHE A 516 5.05 -11.59 0.77
CA PHE A 516 4.14 -11.04 1.76
C PHE A 516 2.66 -11.23 1.38
N LEU A 517 2.33 -11.00 0.11
CA LEU A 517 0.96 -11.16 -0.40
C LEU A 517 0.53 -12.63 -0.37
N ASP A 518 1.41 -13.55 -0.77
CA ASP A 518 1.17 -14.99 -0.75
C ASP A 518 0.98 -15.52 0.70
N ILE A 519 1.86 -15.11 1.63
CA ILE A 519 1.72 -15.45 3.06
C ILE A 519 0.42 -14.89 3.63
N LYS A 520 0.01 -13.69 3.23
CA LYS A 520 -1.28 -13.10 3.63
C LYS A 520 -2.48 -13.82 3.03
N ALA A 521 -2.33 -14.48 1.89
CA ALA A 521 -3.34 -15.35 1.31
C ALA A 521 -3.43 -16.72 1.99
N GLY A 522 -2.47 -17.06 2.87
CA GLY A 522 -2.39 -18.33 3.58
C GLY A 522 -1.40 -19.32 2.99
N ASP A 523 -0.61 -18.91 2.00
CA ASP A 523 0.36 -19.77 1.32
C ASP A 523 1.69 -19.84 2.10
N SER A 524 2.32 -21.01 2.10
CA SER A 524 3.67 -21.18 2.62
C SER A 524 4.68 -20.83 1.53
N VAL A 525 5.60 -19.90 1.81
CA VAL A 525 6.58 -19.41 0.84
C VAL A 525 8.00 -19.83 1.25
N ILE A 526 8.71 -20.49 0.33
CA ILE A 526 10.09 -20.94 0.55
C ILE A 526 11.00 -19.72 0.78
N GLY A 527 11.79 -19.76 1.86
CA GLY A 527 12.71 -18.69 2.25
C GLY A 527 12.18 -17.73 3.32
N PHE A 528 10.92 -17.84 3.73
CA PHE A 528 10.29 -16.98 4.75
C PHE A 528 9.57 -17.81 5.81
N SER A 529 9.58 -17.40 7.09
CA SER A 529 8.72 -18.08 8.11
C SER A 529 7.34 -17.49 8.12
N ASP A 530 7.31 -16.16 8.08
CA ASP A 530 6.12 -15.38 8.33
C ASP A 530 6.19 -14.06 7.55
N ALA A 531 5.14 -13.27 7.69
CA ALA A 531 4.99 -12.00 7.00
C ALA A 531 6.04 -10.95 7.46
N ASN A 532 6.62 -11.06 8.66
CA ASN A 532 7.63 -10.13 9.17
C ASN A 532 8.97 -10.29 8.46
N ASP A 533 9.34 -11.53 8.12
CA ASP A 533 10.57 -11.83 7.38
C ASP A 533 10.62 -11.21 5.98
N THR A 534 9.46 -10.81 5.44
CA THR A 534 9.35 -10.23 4.09
C THR A 534 9.76 -8.76 4.02
N GLY A 535 9.97 -8.09 5.16
CA GLY A 535 10.35 -6.67 5.23
C GLY A 535 9.22 -5.67 5.02
N ILE A 536 8.02 -6.09 4.58
CA ILE A 536 6.86 -5.20 4.42
C ILE A 536 6.41 -4.57 5.75
N PRO A 537 6.34 -5.31 6.88
CA PRO A 537 6.03 -4.69 8.18
C PRO A 537 7.06 -3.64 8.60
N ALA A 538 8.35 -3.91 8.42
CA ALA A 538 9.41 -2.93 8.70
C ALA A 538 9.29 -1.65 7.85
N LEU A 539 8.85 -1.78 6.58
CA LEU A 539 8.55 -0.65 5.71
C LEU A 539 7.34 0.18 6.21
N ARG A 540 6.26 -0.49 6.67
CA ARG A 540 5.11 0.20 7.29
C ARG A 540 5.50 0.90 8.59
N ASP A 541 6.37 0.29 9.38
CA ASP A 541 6.88 0.88 10.63
C ASP A 541 7.80 2.07 10.36
N TRP A 542 8.64 2.01 9.34
CA TRP A 542 9.44 3.15 8.90
C TRP A 542 8.53 4.33 8.50
N LEU A 543 7.49 4.08 7.70
CA LEU A 543 6.52 5.13 7.32
C LEU A 543 5.84 5.74 8.54
N THR A 544 5.41 4.90 9.48
CA THR A 544 4.75 5.40 10.70
C THR A 544 5.71 6.25 11.53
N ARG A 545 6.95 5.81 11.71
CA ARG A 545 7.98 6.50 12.51
C ARG A 545 8.43 7.81 11.88
N ALA A 546 8.65 7.84 10.57
CA ALA A 546 9.12 9.01 9.82
C ALA A 546 8.21 10.25 9.98
N TYR A 547 6.93 10.05 10.34
CA TYR A 547 5.96 11.11 10.56
C TYR A 547 5.63 11.40 12.03
N LEU A 548 6.14 10.61 12.98
CA LEU A 548 5.88 10.86 14.40
C LEU A 548 6.29 12.27 14.85
N PRO A 549 7.46 12.83 14.46
CA PRO A 549 7.83 14.20 14.85
C PRO A 549 6.87 15.27 14.34
N LYS A 550 6.51 15.19 13.05
CA LYS A 550 5.55 16.13 12.45
C LYS A 550 4.17 16.01 13.09
N ARG A 551 3.69 14.78 13.32
CA ARG A 551 2.42 14.54 14.02
C ARG A 551 2.43 15.06 15.45
N ASP A 552 3.53 14.92 16.17
CA ASP A 552 3.67 15.40 17.56
C ASP A 552 3.56 16.92 17.64
N MET A 553 4.25 17.63 16.75
CA MET A 553 4.18 19.09 16.63
C MET A 553 2.79 19.56 16.22
N SER A 554 2.24 18.95 15.18
CA SER A 554 0.93 19.33 14.67
C SER A 554 -0.19 19.02 15.67
N ALA A 555 -0.04 17.98 16.49
CA ALA A 555 -0.96 17.70 17.59
C ALA A 555 -0.84 18.75 18.73
N ASP A 556 0.34 19.31 18.99
CA ASP A 556 0.46 20.44 19.92
C ASP A 556 -0.31 21.67 19.43
N ASP A 557 -0.17 22.01 18.15
CA ASP A 557 -0.89 23.13 17.54
C ASP A 557 -2.42 22.94 17.64
N ASP A 558 -2.92 21.74 17.32
CA ASP A 558 -4.34 21.43 17.41
C ASP A 558 -4.87 21.49 18.85
N ILE A 559 -4.07 21.08 19.84
CA ILE A 559 -4.44 21.16 21.25
C ILE A 559 -4.58 22.63 21.67
N LEU A 560 -3.67 23.50 21.22
CA LEU A 560 -3.74 24.93 21.50
C LEU A 560 -4.99 25.55 20.87
N ASP A 561 -5.28 25.23 19.61
CA ASP A 561 -6.48 25.69 18.91
C ASP A 561 -7.76 25.18 19.57
N ALA A 562 -7.81 23.89 19.91
CA ALA A 562 -8.94 23.28 20.60
C ALA A 562 -9.20 23.95 21.95
N ARG A 563 -8.12 24.22 22.71
CA ARG A 563 -8.20 24.91 23.99
C ARG A 563 -8.71 26.33 23.83
N ALA A 564 -8.18 27.09 22.86
CA ALA A 564 -8.64 28.45 22.59
C ALA A 564 -10.15 28.49 22.26
N LEU A 565 -10.65 27.51 21.50
CA LEU A 565 -12.07 27.38 21.19
C LEU A 565 -12.92 27.01 22.41
N LEU A 566 -12.42 26.11 23.26
CA LEU A 566 -13.11 25.71 24.50
C LEU A 566 -13.12 26.85 25.53
N ASP A 567 -12.01 27.58 25.70
CA ASP A 567 -11.92 28.75 26.58
C ASP A 567 -12.83 29.88 26.07
N ALA A 568 -12.92 30.06 24.75
CA ALA A 568 -13.86 31.01 24.15
C ALA A 568 -15.32 30.59 24.42
N LEU A 569 -15.64 29.29 24.37
CA LEU A 569 -16.97 28.77 24.69
C LEU A 569 -17.29 28.97 26.18
N ASP A 570 -16.33 28.71 27.06
CA ASP A 570 -16.47 28.87 28.51
C ASP A 570 -16.70 30.34 28.88
N SER A 571 -15.86 31.25 28.36
CA SER A 571 -16.03 32.70 28.49
C SER A 571 -17.41 33.17 28.00
N TRP A 572 -17.89 32.61 26.88
CA TRP A 572 -19.21 32.93 26.36
C TRP A 572 -20.34 32.44 27.28
N SER A 573 -20.19 31.25 27.88
CA SER A 573 -21.16 30.70 28.84
C SER A 573 -21.29 31.52 30.13
N LEU A 574 -20.25 32.29 30.47
CA LEU A 574 -20.18 33.15 31.63
C LEU A 574 -20.72 34.57 31.36
N ASN A 575 -20.91 34.95 30.09
CA ASN A 575 -21.35 36.29 29.72
C ASN A 575 -22.84 36.51 30.03
N GLU A 576 -23.21 37.68 30.56
CA GLU A 576 -24.58 37.96 31.05
C GLU A 576 -25.65 37.92 29.95
N SER A 577 -25.29 38.10 28.68
CA SER A 577 -26.18 37.91 27.53
C SER A 577 -26.63 36.45 27.35
N ALA A 578 -25.81 35.46 27.75
CA ALA A 578 -26.20 34.04 27.81
C ALA A 578 -27.08 33.72 29.04
N ALA A 579 -27.25 34.65 29.99
CA ALA A 579 -28.18 34.47 31.11
C ALA A 579 -29.65 34.36 30.66
N ARG A 580 -30.00 34.84 29.46
CA ARG A 580 -31.33 34.62 28.85
C ARG A 580 -31.59 33.17 28.42
N LEU A 581 -30.53 32.38 28.25
CA LEU A 581 -30.58 30.93 27.96
C LEU A 581 -30.49 30.07 29.22
N ARG A 582 -30.14 30.66 30.38
CA ARG A 582 -30.28 29.94 31.65
C ARG A 582 -31.77 29.72 31.86
N ILE A 583 -32.14 28.46 32.01
CA ILE A 583 -33.48 28.05 32.46
C ILE A 583 -33.86 29.00 33.61
N SER A 584 -34.99 29.71 33.47
CA SER A 584 -35.39 30.66 34.52
C SER A 584 -35.48 29.93 35.86
N THR A 585 -35.31 30.64 36.97
CA THR A 585 -35.35 30.01 38.31
C THR A 585 -36.66 29.24 38.52
N GLU A 586 -37.73 29.67 37.86
CA GLU A 586 -39.06 29.09 37.90
C GLU A 586 -39.18 27.87 36.97
N GLU A 587 -38.65 27.91 35.74
CA GLU A 587 -38.56 26.72 34.88
C GLU A 587 -37.62 25.67 35.46
N GLY A 588 -36.55 26.07 36.15
CA GLY A 588 -35.62 25.17 36.83
C GLY A 588 -36.29 24.47 38.02
N LYS A 589 -37.11 25.21 38.78
CA LYS A 589 -37.98 24.63 39.82
C LYS A 589 -39.00 23.68 39.21
N GLU A 590 -39.61 24.01 38.07
CA GLU A 590 -40.61 23.17 37.42
C GLU A 590 -40.01 21.88 36.84
N ILE A 591 -38.85 21.96 36.20
CA ILE A 591 -38.11 20.77 35.73
C ILE A 591 -37.70 19.89 36.90
N LYS A 592 -37.21 20.49 38.01
CA LYS A 592 -36.89 19.76 39.23
C LYS A 592 -38.14 19.09 39.83
N ARG A 593 -39.27 19.80 39.88
CA ARG A 593 -40.57 19.26 40.32
C ARG A 593 -41.03 18.09 39.46
N LEU A 594 -40.87 18.18 38.13
CA LEU A 594 -41.21 17.11 37.19
C LEU A 594 -40.28 15.89 37.32
N LEU A 595 -38.98 16.13 37.52
CA LEU A 595 -38.00 15.08 37.83
C LEU A 595 -38.32 14.39 39.15
N ASP A 596 -38.63 15.16 40.20
CA ASP A 596 -39.01 14.63 41.51
C ASP A 596 -40.35 13.87 41.44
N GLN A 597 -41.33 14.33 40.65
CA GLN A 597 -42.57 13.58 40.37
C GLN A 597 -42.30 12.27 39.63
N LYS A 598 -41.44 12.27 38.61
CA LYS A 598 -41.07 11.04 37.90
C LYS A 598 -40.27 10.08 38.77
N LEU A 599 -39.37 10.60 39.59
CA LEU A 599 -38.59 9.82 40.55
C LEU A 599 -39.50 9.23 41.63
N THR A 600 -40.45 10.00 42.14
CA THR A 600 -41.46 9.53 43.11
C THR A 600 -42.39 8.49 42.48
N HIS A 601 -42.81 8.68 41.23
CA HIS A 601 -43.59 7.69 40.48
C HIS A 601 -42.78 6.41 40.26
N LEU A 602 -41.50 6.50 39.90
CA LEU A 602 -40.59 5.36 39.82
C LEU A 602 -40.45 4.66 41.18
N ILE A 603 -40.28 5.40 42.27
CA ILE A 603 -40.18 4.90 43.65
C ILE A 603 -41.53 4.34 44.14
N GLN A 604 -42.68 4.69 43.57
CA GLN A 604 -43.98 4.07 43.87
C GLN A 604 -44.27 2.84 43.01
N VAL A 605 -43.77 2.81 41.77
CA VAL A 605 -43.89 1.67 40.85
C VAL A 605 -42.92 0.54 41.21
N TYR A 606 -41.74 0.85 41.77
CA TYR A 606 -40.71 -0.14 42.10
C TYR A 606 -41.00 -1.04 43.33
N PRO A 607 -41.62 -0.57 44.44
CA PRO A 607 -42.04 -1.43 45.55
C PRO A 607 -43.14 -2.41 45.14
N MET A 608 -43.97 -2.05 44.15
CA MET A 608 -44.99 -2.93 43.56
C MET A 608 -44.40 -4.06 42.70
N ARG A 609 -43.14 -3.95 42.25
CA ARG A 609 -42.43 -5.04 41.54
C ARG A 609 -41.60 -5.95 42.46
N ARG A 610 -41.51 -5.66 43.77
CA ARG A 610 -40.81 -6.51 44.75
C ARG A 610 -41.72 -7.43 45.59
N LEU A 611 -43.01 -7.54 45.26
CA LEU A 611 -43.98 -8.40 45.97
C LEU A 611 -44.66 -9.48 45.11
N ARG A 612 -44.13 -9.79 43.92
CA ARG A 612 -44.47 -11.03 43.20
C ARG A 612 -43.22 -11.64 42.59
N LEU A 613 -42.47 -12.34 43.43
CA LEU A 613 -41.72 -13.58 43.17
C LEU A 613 -41.04 -13.94 44.50
N GLY A 614 -41.90 -14.22 45.48
CA GLY A 614 -41.58 -15.00 46.67
C GLY A 614 -42.48 -16.23 46.64
N LEU A 615 -42.10 -17.17 45.78
CA LEU A 615 -42.34 -18.62 45.81
C LEU A 615 -41.45 -19.25 44.74
#